data_AF-A0A532T5D2-F1
#
_entry.id   AF-A0A532T5D2-F1
#
_cell.length_a   1.000
_cell.length_b   1.000
_cell.length_c   1.000
_cell.angle_alpha   90.00
_cell.angle_beta   90.00
_cell.angle_gamma   90.00
#
_symmetry.space_group_name_H-M   'P 1'
#
loop_
_entity.id
_entity.type
_entity.pdbx_description
1 polymer ?
#
loop_
_entity_poly.entity_id
_entity_poly.type
_entity_poly.pdbx_seq_one_letter_code
_entity_poly.pdbx_strand_id
1 'polypeptide(L)'
;MAQQKQKYFIKAEKILKYLITDDDETDTLITCKSSEIDLVTSDYDVYQALASIKEYDNFNLNKLKKLFEVVEIVSYAQNMKKGKPILKDEDVKILRKSVLGEKENDK
;
A
#
# COMPACT_ATOMS: atom_id res chain seq x y z
N MET A 1 14.28 -29.56 -0.07
CA MET A 1 14.04 -28.65 1.06
C MET A 1 13.47 -27.37 0.47
N ALA A 2 12.24 -26.97 0.82
CA ALA A 2 11.68 -25.73 0.30
C ALA A 2 12.43 -24.55 0.92
N GLN A 3 13.10 -23.72 0.10
CA GLN A 3 13.67 -22.46 0.56
C GLN A 3 12.54 -21.59 1.12
N GLN A 4 12.65 -21.17 2.38
CA GLN A 4 11.72 -20.20 2.95
C GLN A 4 11.87 -18.89 2.17
N LYS A 5 10.83 -18.50 1.46
CA LYS A 5 10.79 -17.20 0.78
C LYS A 5 10.86 -16.08 1.79
N GLN A 6 11.57 -15.01 1.44
CA GLN A 6 11.68 -13.85 2.29
C GLN A 6 10.32 -13.13 2.30
N LYS A 7 9.74 -12.92 3.50
CA LYS A 7 8.54 -12.09 3.63
C LYS A 7 8.92 -10.62 3.55
N TYR A 8 8.26 -9.88 2.68
CA TYR A 8 8.42 -8.44 2.55
C TYR A 8 7.12 -7.73 2.88
N PHE A 9 7.13 -6.92 3.94
CA PHE A 9 5.95 -6.21 4.40
C PHE A 9 5.79 -4.87 3.69
N ILE A 10 4.73 -4.71 2.92
CA ILE A 10 4.40 -3.48 2.20
C ILE A 10 3.51 -2.60 3.09
N LYS A 11 3.92 -1.35 3.27
CA LYS A 11 3.20 -0.34 4.04
C LYS A 11 2.27 0.52 3.18
N ALA A 12 1.38 1.25 3.83
CA ALA A 12 0.40 2.13 3.19
C ALA A 12 1.03 3.08 2.15
N GLU A 13 2.25 3.59 2.39
CA GLU A 13 2.95 4.51 1.48
C GLU A 13 3.17 3.87 0.12
N LYS A 14 3.68 2.64 0.12
CA LYS A 14 4.05 1.93 -1.12
C LYS A 14 2.80 1.39 -1.83
N ILE A 15 1.73 1.08 -1.09
CA ILE A 15 0.41 0.77 -1.65
C ILE A 15 -0.18 2.01 -2.33
N LEU A 16 -0.20 3.16 -1.65
CA LEU A 16 -0.74 4.40 -2.21
C LEU A 16 0.04 4.77 -3.48
N LYS A 17 1.37 4.76 -3.41
CA LYS A 17 2.25 5.02 -4.56
C LYS A 17 1.91 4.12 -5.75
N TYR A 18 1.77 2.82 -5.51
CA TYR A 18 1.35 1.87 -6.54
C TYR A 18 0.01 2.23 -7.17
N LEU A 19 -0.99 2.58 -6.35
CA LEU A 19 -2.36 2.80 -6.81
C LEU A 19 -2.56 4.09 -7.61
N ILE A 20 -1.77 5.13 -7.36
CA ILE A 20 -2.01 6.48 -7.92
C ILE A 20 -0.87 7.04 -8.78
N THR A 21 0.28 6.36 -8.85
CA THR A 21 1.45 6.79 -9.64
C THR A 21 1.92 5.69 -10.58
N ASP A 22 2.76 6.05 -11.55
CA ASP A 22 3.44 5.13 -12.48
C ASP A 22 4.91 4.98 -12.10
N ASP A 23 5.17 4.63 -10.83
CA ASP A 23 6.52 4.39 -10.32
C ASP A 23 7.00 2.99 -10.71
N ASP A 24 7.86 2.90 -11.74
CA ASP A 24 8.36 1.65 -12.31
C ASP A 24 8.90 0.65 -11.27
N GLU A 25 9.61 1.12 -10.24
CA GLU A 25 10.16 0.26 -9.18
C GLU A 25 9.04 -0.41 -8.37
N THR A 26 8.08 0.38 -7.90
CA THR A 26 6.93 -0.12 -7.12
C THR A 26 6.03 -0.99 -7.98
N ASP A 27 5.81 -0.60 -9.23
CA ASP A 27 5.01 -1.37 -10.19
C ASP A 27 5.63 -2.73 -10.47
N THR A 28 6.95 -2.79 -10.67
CA THR A 28 7.68 -4.04 -10.86
C THR A 28 7.62 -4.92 -9.63
N LEU A 29 7.86 -4.34 -8.44
CA LEU A 29 7.84 -5.08 -7.18
C LEU A 29 6.50 -5.80 -6.96
N ILE A 30 5.39 -5.10 -7.15
CA ILE A 30 4.05 -5.63 -6.85
C ILE A 30 3.52 -6.48 -8.01
N THR A 31 3.62 -5.99 -9.24
CA THR A 31 3.00 -6.65 -10.41
C THR A 31 3.72 -7.91 -10.82
N CYS A 32 5.06 -7.88 -10.85
CA CYS A 32 5.86 -8.99 -11.39
C CYS A 32 6.10 -10.10 -10.37
N LYS A 33 5.86 -9.87 -9.08
CA LYS A 33 6.01 -10.82 -7.96
C LYS A 33 7.24 -11.74 -8.11
N SER A 34 8.37 -11.37 -7.50
CA SER A 34 9.54 -12.24 -7.48
C SER A 34 9.22 -13.61 -6.88
N SER A 35 9.73 -14.69 -7.48
CA SER A 35 9.59 -16.05 -6.94
C SER A 35 10.23 -16.21 -5.56
N GLU A 36 11.13 -15.31 -5.16
CA GLU A 36 11.92 -15.37 -3.93
C GLU A 36 11.28 -14.60 -2.76
N ILE A 37 10.30 -13.73 -3.04
CA ILE A 37 9.70 -12.82 -2.06
C ILE A 37 8.21 -13.04 -1.96
N ASP A 38 7.72 -13.24 -0.74
CA ASP A 38 6.29 -13.21 -0.45
C ASP A 38 5.92 -11.82 0.07
N LEU A 39 5.10 -11.11 -0.70
CA LEU A 39 4.61 -9.79 -0.32
C LEU A 39 3.47 -9.94 0.68
N VAL A 40 3.55 -9.22 1.79
CA VAL A 40 2.55 -9.23 2.86
C VAL A 40 2.17 -7.80 3.21
N THR A 41 0.91 -7.54 3.54
CA THR A 41 0.47 -6.26 4.10
C THR A 41 -0.68 -6.46 5.09
N SER A 42 -1.08 -5.42 5.82
CA SER A 42 -2.27 -5.49 6.66
C SER A 42 -3.49 -4.88 6.00
N ASP A 43 -4.66 -5.36 6.38
CA ASP A 43 -5.94 -4.76 6.01
C ASP A 43 -6.08 -3.29 6.48
N TYR A 44 -5.30 -2.87 7.49
CA TYR A 44 -5.21 -1.48 7.90
C TYR A 44 -4.35 -0.65 6.96
N ASP A 45 -3.18 -1.13 6.52
CA ASP A 45 -2.33 -0.44 5.54
C ASP A 45 -3.07 -0.22 4.21
N VAL A 46 -3.84 -1.22 3.76
CA VAL A 46 -4.72 -1.09 2.57
C VAL A 46 -5.78 -0.02 2.79
N TYR A 47 -6.43 -0.01 3.96
CA TYR A 47 -7.42 1.02 4.30
C TYR A 47 -6.82 2.42 4.31
N GLN A 48 -5.65 2.62 4.92
CA GLN A 48 -4.96 3.91 4.96
C GLN A 48 -4.64 4.43 3.55
N ALA A 49 -4.12 3.56 2.68
CA ALA A 49 -3.85 3.91 1.30
C ALA A 49 -5.13 4.32 0.56
N LEU A 50 -6.19 3.50 0.62
CA LEU A 50 -7.45 3.79 -0.08
C LEU A 50 -8.12 5.08 0.42
N ALA A 51 -8.13 5.30 1.74
CA ALA A 51 -8.69 6.52 2.33
C ALA A 51 -7.89 7.79 1.98
N SER A 52 -6.64 7.63 1.53
CA SER A 52 -5.78 8.74 1.14
C SER A 52 -5.88 9.11 -0.33
N ILE A 53 -6.63 8.35 -1.13
CA ILE A 53 -6.89 8.65 -2.55
C ILE A 53 -7.88 9.81 -2.65
N LYS A 54 -7.60 10.74 -3.57
CA LYS A 54 -8.46 11.87 -3.90
C LYS A 54 -9.08 11.69 -5.28
N GLU A 55 -10.18 12.38 -5.55
CA GLU A 55 -10.92 12.27 -6.82
C GLU A 55 -10.08 12.63 -8.05
N TYR A 56 -9.07 13.50 -7.88
CA TYR A 56 -8.16 13.92 -8.93
C TYR A 56 -6.90 13.05 -9.08
N ASP A 57 -6.72 12.04 -8.22
CA ASP A 57 -5.60 11.11 -8.35
C ASP A 57 -5.87 10.13 -9.52
N ASN A 58 -4.80 9.67 -10.18
CA ASN A 58 -4.90 8.67 -11.25
C ASN A 58 -5.08 7.25 -10.68
N PHE A 59 -6.16 7.04 -9.93
CA PHE A 59 -6.43 5.76 -9.31
C PHE A 59 -6.67 4.65 -10.34
N ASN A 60 -5.89 3.57 -10.24
CA ASN A 60 -5.99 2.45 -11.15
C ASN A 60 -6.60 1.21 -10.47
N LEU A 61 -7.86 0.90 -10.80
CA LEU A 61 -8.57 -0.27 -10.28
C LEU A 61 -7.88 -1.60 -10.63
N ASN A 62 -7.21 -1.69 -11.78
CA ASN A 62 -6.49 -2.91 -12.17
C ASN A 62 -5.26 -3.13 -11.28
N LYS A 63 -4.56 -2.06 -10.89
CA LYS A 63 -3.49 -2.13 -9.88
C LYS A 63 -4.05 -2.61 -8.54
N LEU A 64 -5.20 -2.10 -8.09
CA LEU A 64 -5.83 -2.60 -6.86
C LEU A 64 -6.16 -4.11 -6.94
N LYS A 65 -6.75 -4.58 -8.05
CA LYS A 65 -7.01 -6.02 -8.25
C LYS A 65 -5.72 -6.83 -8.19
N LYS A 66 -4.66 -6.35 -8.84
CA LYS A 66 -3.37 -7.04 -8.84
C LYS A 66 -2.74 -7.11 -7.45
N LEU A 67 -2.84 -6.04 -6.66
CA LEU A 67 -2.42 -6.01 -5.25
C LEU A 67 -3.08 -7.16 -4.46
N PHE A 68 -4.41 -7.31 -4.57
CA PHE A 68 -5.15 -8.40 -3.90
C PHE A 68 -4.79 -9.80 -4.41
N GLU A 69 -4.37 -9.93 -5.68
CA GLU A 69 -3.94 -11.20 -6.26
C GLU A 69 -2.56 -11.64 -5.73
N VAL A 70 -1.63 -10.69 -5.57
CA VAL A 70 -0.21 -11.00 -5.33
C VAL A 70 0.23 -10.87 -3.88
N VAL A 71 -0.39 -9.97 -3.11
CA VAL A 71 -0.01 -9.63 -1.74
C VAL A 71 -0.90 -10.36 -0.73
N GLU A 72 -0.29 -11.06 0.23
CA GLU A 72 -0.99 -11.64 1.37
C GLU A 72 -1.50 -10.52 2.29
N ILE A 73 -2.82 -10.40 2.46
CA ILE A 73 -3.41 -9.39 3.35
C ILE A 73 -3.77 -10.06 4.67
N VAL A 74 -3.09 -9.62 5.73
CA VAL A 74 -3.30 -10.14 7.08
C VAL A 74 -4.15 -9.18 7.91
N SER A 75 -4.87 -9.71 8.91
CA SER A 75 -5.66 -8.88 9.81
C SER A 75 -4.77 -8.07 10.75
N TYR A 76 -4.87 -6.75 10.72
CA TYR A 76 -4.19 -5.87 11.69
C TYR A 76 -4.59 -6.22 13.11
N ALA A 77 -5.89 -6.44 13.36
CA ALA A 77 -6.39 -6.67 14.71
C ALA A 77 -5.86 -7.98 15.32
N GLN A 78 -5.78 -9.04 14.52
CA GLN A 78 -5.24 -10.33 14.98
C GLN A 78 -3.72 -10.26 15.20
N ASN A 79 -2.99 -9.56 14.34
CA ASN A 79 -1.53 -9.45 14.45
C ASN A 79 -1.09 -8.52 15.58
N MET A 80 -1.75 -7.36 15.72
CA MET A 80 -1.39 -6.34 16.70
C MET A 80 -2.09 -6.52 18.05
N LYS A 81 -3.04 -7.46 18.15
CA LYS A 81 -3.89 -7.73 19.33
C LYS A 81 -4.60 -6.46 19.84
N LYS A 82 -4.91 -5.53 18.94
CA LYS A 82 -5.52 -4.23 19.20
C LYS A 82 -6.45 -3.85 18.05
N GLY A 83 -7.46 -3.02 18.32
CA GLY A 83 -8.32 -2.47 17.27
C GLY A 83 -7.52 -1.63 16.27
N LYS A 84 -8.07 -1.47 15.05
CA LYS A 84 -7.54 -0.53 14.07
C LYS A 84 -7.59 0.89 14.66
N PRO A 85 -6.49 1.67 14.58
CA PRO A 85 -6.54 3.07 14.96
C PRO A 85 -7.57 3.82 14.11
N ILE A 86 -8.15 4.88 14.68
CA ILE A 86 -8.91 5.85 13.89
C ILE A 86 -7.90 6.59 13.01
N LEU A 87 -8.16 6.59 11.70
CA LEU A 87 -7.37 7.35 10.74
C LEU A 87 -7.75 8.83 10.84
N LYS A 88 -6.77 9.67 11.15
CA LYS A 88 -6.96 11.13 11.24
C LYS A 88 -6.58 11.80 9.91
N ASP A 89 -7.09 13.00 9.68
CA ASP A 89 -6.74 13.80 8.51
C ASP A 89 -5.23 14.08 8.41
N GLU A 90 -4.57 14.25 9.57
CA GLU A 90 -3.13 14.43 9.67
C GLU A 90 -2.36 13.21 9.14
N ASP A 91 -2.83 11.99 9.45
CA ASP A 91 -2.22 10.75 8.97
C ASP A 91 -2.29 10.66 7.44
N VAL A 92 -3.45 11.04 6.87
CA VAL A 92 -3.67 11.09 5.41
C VAL A 92 -2.73 12.11 4.77
N LYS A 93 -2.60 13.32 5.33
CA LYS A 93 -1.70 14.35 4.82
C LYS A 93 -0.24 13.89 4.84
N ILE A 94 0.21 13.28 5.95
CA ILE A 94 1.57 12.74 6.06
C ILE A 94 1.82 11.65 5.01
N LEU A 95 0.86 10.73 4.83
CA LEU A 95 0.96 9.65 3.85
C LEU A 95 1.04 10.20 2.43
N ARG A 96 0.21 11.19 2.08
CA ARG A 96 0.24 11.81 0.75
C ARG A 96 1.54 12.56 0.50
N LYS A 97 2.03 13.32 1.49
CA LYS A 97 3.30 14.04 1.40
C LYS A 97 4.48 13.10 1.15
N SER A 98 4.50 11.92 1.77
CA SER A 98 5.59 10.95 1.56
C SER A 98 5.58 10.30 0.17
N VAL A 99 4.42 10.22 -0.48
CA VAL A 99 4.26 9.62 -1.81
C VAL A 99 4.45 10.63 -2.95
N LEU A 100 3.86 11.83 -2.82
CA LEU A 100 3.80 12.84 -3.88
C LEU A 100 4.86 13.95 -3.75
N GLY A 101 5.57 13.99 -2.62
CA GLY A 101 6.45 15.11 -2.27
C GLY A 101 5.67 16.38 -1.89
N GLU A 102 6.38 17.50 -1.66
CA GLU A 102 5.80 18.79 -1.26
C GLU A 102 4.99 19.51 -2.36
N LYS A 103 4.41 18.79 -3.31
CA LYS A 103 3.57 19.35 -4.38
C LYS A 103 2.08 19.35 -4.05
N GLU A 104 1.70 19.61 -2.80
CA GLU A 104 0.33 20.05 -2.53
C GLU A 104 0.28 21.56 -2.76
N ASN A 105 -0.06 21.96 -3.99
CA ASN A 105 -0.62 23.29 -4.20
C ASN A 105 -2.00 23.29 -3.52
N ASP A 106 -2.06 23.86 -2.32
CA ASP A 106 -3.32 24.29 -1.70
C ASP A 106 -4.09 25.12 -2.74
N LYS A 107 -5.24 24.60 -3.17
CA LYS A 107 -6.25 25.35 -3.91
C LYS A 107 -7.58 25.20 -3.20
#